data_AF-A0A0R3QH39-F1
#
_entry.id   AF-A0A0R3QH39-F1
#
_cell.length_a   1.000
_cell.length_b   1.000
_cell.length_c   1.000
_cell.angle_alpha   90.00
_cell.angle_beta   90.00
_cell.angle_gamma   90.00
#
_symmetry.space_group_name_H-M   'P 1'
#
loop_
_entity.id
_entity.type
_entity.pdbx_description
1 polymer ?
#
loop_
_entity_poly.entity_id
_entity_poly.type
_entity_poly.pdbx_seq_one_letter_code
_entity_poly.pdbx_strand_id
1 'polypeptide(L)'
;MLDFGSVCGQALVCSVSDQFLKTTANLVKQMWSCGIQTDVLHDPVAPMQITELIEHCNETHIEMLLVVYGENEVLTRIGGVDLGKLTFDEMLSKFEVYQNDVSFVEAFPHLSNITSPVRHSLNTLPVAATPASLNVRYALTEKPAAHIRKRNE
;
A
#
# COMPACT_ATOMS: atom_id res chain seq x y z
N MET A 1 -0.50 -25.15 1.29
CA MET A 1 -0.47 -23.97 2.16
C MET A 1 1.00 -23.61 2.28
N LEU A 2 1.42 -22.50 1.68
CA LEU A 2 2.80 -22.05 1.78
C LEU A 2 3.00 -21.53 3.21
N ASP A 3 4.04 -22.01 3.86
CA ASP A 3 4.42 -21.54 5.18
C ASP A 3 5.35 -20.34 4.94
N PHE A 4 4.83 -19.12 5.10
CA PHE A 4 5.61 -17.89 4.93
C PHE A 4 6.52 -17.60 6.14
N GLY A 5 6.54 -18.50 7.14
CA GLY A 5 7.25 -18.28 8.39
C GLY A 5 6.59 -17.22 9.28
N SER A 6 7.12 -17.06 10.49
CA SER A 6 6.70 -15.99 11.40
C SER A 6 7.36 -14.67 10.97
N VAL A 7 6.72 -13.93 10.07
CA VAL A 7 7.14 -12.57 9.70
C VAL A 7 6.74 -11.61 10.82
N CYS A 8 7.69 -10.82 11.32
CA CYS A 8 7.50 -9.95 12.49
C CYS A 8 8.05 -8.52 12.26
N GLY A 9 8.64 -8.27 11.08
CA GLY A 9 9.17 -6.97 10.68
C GLY A 9 8.12 -5.98 10.20
N GLN A 10 8.50 -4.70 10.19
CA GLN A 10 7.70 -3.61 9.64
C GLN A 10 7.55 -3.72 8.11
N ALA A 11 8.58 -4.25 7.44
CA ALA A 11 8.60 -4.49 6.01
C ALA A 11 8.93 -5.95 5.67
N LEU A 12 8.38 -6.45 4.57
CA LEU A 12 8.69 -7.75 3.98
C LEU A 12 9.19 -7.59 2.56
N VAL A 13 10.30 -8.24 2.21
CA VAL A 13 10.87 -8.25 0.87
C VAL A 13 10.93 -9.66 0.33
N CYS A 14 10.47 -9.86 -0.90
CA CYS A 14 10.59 -11.13 -1.60
C CYS A 14 10.89 -10.91 -3.09
N SER A 15 11.19 -12.00 -3.80
CA SER A 15 11.41 -11.99 -5.25
C SER A 15 10.54 -13.01 -5.95
N VAL A 16 10.23 -12.76 -7.22
CA VAL A 16 9.45 -13.70 -8.05
C VAL A 16 10.28 -14.84 -8.66
N SER A 17 11.61 -14.76 -8.59
CA SER A 17 12.52 -15.71 -9.21
C SER A 17 13.90 -15.71 -8.55
N ASP A 18 14.56 -16.87 -8.53
CA ASP A 18 15.89 -17.07 -7.94
C ASP A 18 16.95 -16.11 -8.49
N GLN A 19 16.82 -15.73 -9.76
CA GLN A 19 17.76 -14.82 -10.41
C GLN A 19 17.82 -13.43 -9.74
N PHE A 20 16.78 -13.07 -8.98
CA PHE A 20 16.68 -11.79 -8.28
C PHE A 20 17.03 -11.86 -6.79
N LEU A 21 17.40 -13.03 -6.25
CA LEU A 21 17.75 -13.18 -4.83
C LEU A 21 18.90 -12.27 -4.41
N LYS A 22 19.91 -12.11 -5.28
CA LYS A 22 21.03 -11.19 -5.03
C LYS A 22 20.55 -9.73 -4.93
N THR A 23 19.66 -9.32 -5.83
CA THR A 23 19.10 -7.97 -5.85
C THR A 23 18.22 -7.73 -4.63
N THR A 24 17.42 -8.71 -4.25
CA THR A 24 16.58 -8.74 -3.04
C THR A 24 17.42 -8.54 -1.78
N ALA A 25 18.51 -9.31 -1.64
CA ALA A 25 19.42 -9.18 -0.51
C ALA A 25 20.10 -7.81 -0.45
N ASN A 26 20.44 -7.21 -1.60
CA ASN A 26 21.00 -5.86 -1.65
C ASN A 26 19.98 -4.79 -1.24
N LEU A 27 18.73 -4.90 -1.71
CA LEU A 27 17.65 -4.01 -1.29
C LEU A 27 17.44 -4.08 0.22
N VAL A 28 17.36 -5.29 0.79
CA VAL A 28 17.21 -5.50 2.24
C VAL A 28 18.37 -4.86 3.01
N LYS A 29 19.61 -5.01 2.55
CA LYS A 29 20.77 -4.33 3.16
C LYS A 29 20.63 -2.81 3.14
N GLN A 30 20.13 -2.23 2.04
CA GLN A 30 19.91 -0.80 1.94
C GLN A 30 18.80 -0.33 2.89
N MET A 31 17.71 -1.09 3.00
CA MET A 31 16.63 -0.81 3.95
C MET A 31 17.12 -0.85 5.40
N TRP A 32 17.90 -1.87 5.77
CA TRP A 32 18.53 -1.95 7.10
C TRP A 32 19.50 -0.80 7.35
N SER A 33 20.24 -0.36 6.33
CA SER A 33 21.12 0.83 6.44
C SER A 33 20.31 2.11 6.66
N CYS A 34 19.07 2.14 6.17
CA CYS A 34 18.10 3.19 6.44
C CYS A 34 17.32 2.98 7.75
N GLY A 35 17.70 2.03 8.61
CA GLY A 35 17.06 1.78 9.89
C GLY A 35 15.66 1.17 9.80
N ILE A 36 15.23 0.69 8.63
CA ILE A 36 13.93 0.05 8.43
C ILE A 36 14.06 -1.42 8.83
N GLN A 37 13.20 -1.89 9.74
CA GLN A 37 13.18 -3.29 10.13
C GLN A 37 12.48 -4.13 9.05
N THR A 38 13.26 -4.94 8.36
CA THR A 38 12.81 -5.67 7.19
C THR A 38 13.08 -7.17 7.33
N ASP A 39 12.06 -7.98 7.10
CA ASP A 39 12.16 -9.42 6.92
C ASP A 39 12.28 -9.76 5.42
N VAL A 40 12.92 -10.89 5.11
CA VAL A 40 13.15 -11.33 3.73
C VAL A 40 12.69 -12.77 3.54
N LEU A 41 11.92 -13.02 2.47
CA LEU A 41 11.65 -14.38 2.01
C LEU A 41 12.84 -14.86 1.17
N HIS A 42 13.46 -15.95 1.61
CA HIS A 42 14.63 -16.53 0.95
C HIS A 42 14.28 -17.35 -0.28
N ASP A 43 13.06 -17.89 -0.33
CA ASP A 43 12.55 -18.64 -1.47
C ASP A 43 11.75 -17.73 -2.41
N PRO A 44 11.91 -17.88 -3.74
CA PRO A 44 11.14 -17.08 -4.68
C PRO A 44 9.65 -17.42 -4.60
N VAL A 45 8.83 -16.37 -4.62
CA VAL A 45 7.38 -16.46 -4.55
C VAL A 45 6.82 -16.50 -5.97
N ALA A 46 6.10 -17.57 -6.31
CA ALA A 46 5.50 -17.67 -7.63
C ALA A 46 4.49 -16.52 -7.85
N PRO A 47 4.36 -15.97 -9.06
CA PRO A 47 3.44 -14.85 -9.32
C PRO A 47 1.99 -15.09 -8.87
N MET A 48 1.52 -16.34 -8.91
CA MET A 48 0.18 -16.73 -8.45
C MET A 48 0.00 -16.66 -6.93
N GLN A 49 1.09 -16.73 -6.17
CA GLN A 49 1.11 -16.72 -4.71
C GLN A 49 1.24 -15.28 -4.14
N ILE A 50 1.52 -14.29 -5.00
CA ILE A 50 1.67 -12.89 -4.56
C ILE A 50 0.37 -12.38 -3.93
N THR A 51 -0.80 -12.76 -4.48
CA THR A 51 -2.09 -12.36 -3.91
C THR A 51 -2.30 -12.93 -2.50
N GLU A 52 -1.96 -14.20 -2.29
CA GLU A 52 -2.03 -14.85 -0.97
C GLU A 52 -1.06 -14.19 0.02
N LEU A 53 0.15 -13.84 -0.45
CA LEU A 53 1.14 -13.12 0.36
C LEU A 53 0.66 -11.72 0.76
N ILE A 54 0.00 -11.02 -0.17
CA ILE A 54 -0.62 -9.71 0.10
C ILE A 54 -1.67 -9.83 1.20
N GLU A 55 -2.55 -10.83 1.12
CA GLU A 55 -3.57 -11.09 2.15
C GLU A 55 -2.91 -11.37 3.50
N HIS A 56 -1.90 -12.23 3.53
CA HIS A 56 -1.13 -12.54 4.74
C HIS A 56 -0.48 -11.28 5.35
N CYS A 57 0.10 -10.40 4.53
CA CYS A 57 0.69 -9.14 5.00
C CYS A 57 -0.36 -8.22 5.63
N ASN A 58 -1.58 -8.18 5.09
CA ASN A 58 -2.65 -7.38 5.66
C ASN A 58 -3.13 -7.95 7.02
N GLU A 59 -3.20 -9.28 7.15
CA GLU A 59 -3.61 -9.97 8.37
C GLU A 59 -2.56 -9.82 9.49
N THR A 60 -1.28 -9.85 9.12
CA THR A 60 -0.14 -9.72 10.05
C THR A 60 0.27 -8.27 10.32
N HIS A 61 -0.47 -7.29 9.76
CA HIS A 61 -0.20 -5.87 9.89
C HIS A 61 1.21 -5.44 9.44
N ILE A 62 1.77 -6.11 8.43
CA ILE A 62 3.01 -5.69 7.79
C ILE A 62 2.72 -4.39 7.02
N GLU A 63 3.45 -3.33 7.34
CA GLU A 63 3.20 -2.01 6.78
C GLU A 63 3.68 -1.92 5.32
N MET A 64 4.78 -2.58 4.99
CA MET A 64 5.42 -2.47 3.67
C MET A 64 5.72 -3.85 3.08
N LEU A 65 5.27 -4.10 1.85
CA LEU A 65 5.60 -5.30 1.07
C LEU A 65 6.27 -4.90 -0.24
N LEU A 66 7.47 -5.43 -0.47
CA LEU A 66 8.27 -5.19 -1.66
C LEU A 66 8.53 -6.50 -2.40
N VAL A 67 8.11 -6.57 -3.66
CA VAL A 67 8.29 -7.75 -4.50
C VAL A 67 9.21 -7.41 -5.68
N VAL A 68 10.43 -7.96 -5.67
CA VAL A 68 11.39 -7.79 -6.77
C VAL A 68 10.92 -8.60 -7.97
N TYR A 69 10.56 -7.90 -9.05
CA TYR A 69 10.00 -8.49 -10.27
C TYR A 69 10.99 -8.49 -11.45
N GLY A 70 11.97 -7.58 -11.42
CA GLY A 70 12.93 -7.39 -12.51
C GLY A 70 14.31 -6.95 -12.00
N GLU A 71 15.23 -6.70 -12.93
CA GLU A 71 16.59 -6.23 -12.60
C GLU A 71 16.59 -4.85 -11.92
N ASN A 72 15.60 -4.00 -12.24
CA ASN A 72 15.40 -2.69 -11.63
C ASN A 72 13.92 -2.38 -11.36
N GLU A 73 13.11 -3.40 -11.10
CA GLU A 73 11.67 -3.25 -10.88
C GLU A 73 11.24 -3.91 -9.58
N VAL A 74 10.56 -3.14 -8.73
CA VAL A 74 10.01 -3.57 -7.44
C VAL A 74 8.54 -3.19 -7.40
N LEU A 75 7.67 -4.18 -7.21
CA LEU A 75 6.27 -3.94 -6.91
C LEU A 75 6.14 -3.59 -5.42
N THR A 76 5.52 -2.45 -5.14
CA THR A 76 5.58 -1.82 -3.82
C THR A 76 4.17 -1.63 -3.28
N ARG A 77 3.91 -2.15 -2.09
CA ARG A 77 2.64 -1.97 -1.37
C ARG A 77 2.91 -1.46 0.03
N ILE A 78 2.21 -0.40 0.44
CA ILE A 78 2.44 0.28 1.72
C ILE A 78 1.12 0.68 2.37
N GLY A 79 0.97 0.37 3.66
CA GLY A 79 -0.24 0.67 4.43
C GLY A 79 -1.49 0.06 3.80
N GLY A 80 -1.36 -1.07 3.11
CA GLY A 80 -2.44 -1.70 2.35
C GLY A 80 -2.75 -1.09 0.98
N VAL A 81 -2.05 -0.03 0.57
CA VAL A 81 -2.18 0.61 -0.74
C VAL A 81 -1.12 0.05 -1.70
N ASP A 82 -1.55 -0.41 -2.87
CA ASP A 82 -0.64 -0.81 -3.94
C ASP A 82 -0.14 0.45 -4.68
N LEU A 83 1.16 0.69 -4.65
CA LEU A 83 1.82 1.78 -5.37
C LEU A 83 2.26 1.34 -6.77
N GLY A 84 2.14 0.04 -7.08
CA GLY A 84 2.53 -0.54 -8.36
C GLY A 84 4.04 -0.74 -8.47
N LYS A 85 4.54 -0.71 -9.71
CA LYS A 85 5.94 -0.92 -10.02
C LYS A 85 6.74 0.38 -9.87
N LEU A 86 7.80 0.30 -9.09
CA LEU A 86 8.79 1.36 -8.90
C LEU A 86 10.18 0.83 -9.26
N THR A 87 11.09 1.75 -9.60
CA THR A 87 12.51 1.44 -9.73
C THR A 87 13.20 1.39 -8.37
N PHE A 88 14.37 0.74 -8.27
CA PHE A 88 15.12 0.75 -7.01
C PHE A 88 15.53 2.16 -6.61
N ASP A 89 15.92 3.01 -7.56
CA ASP A 89 16.32 4.39 -7.28
C ASP A 89 15.15 5.21 -6.69
N GLU A 90 13.96 5.10 -7.30
CA GLU A 90 12.75 5.73 -6.76
C GLU A 90 12.43 5.20 -5.36
N MET A 91 12.50 3.89 -5.14
CA MET A 91 12.27 3.27 -3.83
C MET A 91 13.23 3.80 -2.76
N LEU A 92 14.54 3.84 -3.08
CA LEU A 92 15.59 4.27 -2.17
C LEU A 92 15.47 5.76 -1.82
N SER A 93 15.19 6.60 -2.81
CA SER A 93 14.97 8.04 -2.59
C SER A 93 13.84 8.31 -1.59
N LYS A 94 12.86 7.40 -1.50
CA LYS A 94 11.70 7.52 -0.60
C LYS A 94 12.01 7.03 0.80
N PHE A 95 12.92 6.07 0.97
CA PHE A 95 13.39 5.66 2.30
C PHE A 95 14.15 6.79 3.01
N GLU A 96 14.92 7.58 2.27
CA GLU A 96 15.59 8.77 2.83
C GLU A 96 14.57 9.81 3.33
N VAL A 97 13.45 9.97 2.62
CA VAL A 97 12.35 10.86 3.05
C VAL A 97 11.63 10.30 4.28
N TYR A 98 11.43 8.99 4.35
CA TYR A 98 10.78 8.32 5.48
C TYR A 98 11.53 8.48 6.81
N GLN A 99 12.87 8.56 6.78
CA GLN A 99 13.67 8.85 7.98
C GLN A 99 13.38 10.23 8.60
N ASN A 100 12.76 11.16 7.86
CA ASN A 100 12.45 12.51 8.34
C ASN A 100 11.03 12.63 8.95
N ASP A 101 10.48 11.56 9.52
CA ASP A 101 9.16 11.50 10.18
C ASP A 101 7.95 11.78 9.25
N VAL A 102 8.10 11.58 7.93
CA VAL A 102 7.00 11.67 6.96
C VAL A 102 6.50 10.27 6.63
N SER A 103 5.17 10.07 6.63
CA SER A 103 4.60 8.78 6.23
C SER A 103 5.04 8.42 4.81
N PHE A 104 5.51 7.18 4.58
CA PHE A 104 5.98 6.78 3.25
C PHE A 104 4.89 6.92 2.18
N VAL A 105 3.62 6.78 2.56
CA VAL A 105 2.46 7.04 1.67
C VAL A 105 2.39 8.51 1.25
N GLU A 106 2.72 9.44 2.14
CA GLU A 106 2.78 10.88 1.83
C GLU A 106 3.96 11.25 0.93
N ALA A 107 5.01 10.42 0.89
CA ALA A 107 6.11 10.59 -0.06
C ALA A 107 5.69 10.34 -1.52
N PHE A 108 4.47 9.85 -1.78
CA PHE A 108 3.87 9.69 -3.11
C PHE A 108 2.64 10.61 -3.28
N PRO A 109 2.84 11.91 -3.55
CA PRO A 109 1.74 12.86 -3.72
C PRO A 109 0.83 12.56 -4.92
N HIS A 110 1.28 11.72 -5.86
CA HIS A 110 0.49 11.31 -7.03
C HIS A 110 -0.55 10.22 -6.72
N LEU A 111 -0.45 9.55 -5.57
CA LEU A 111 -1.34 8.45 -5.17
C LEU A 111 -2.41 8.90 -4.16
N SER A 112 -2.38 10.17 -3.74
CA SER A 112 -3.37 10.79 -2.86
C SER A 112 -4.79 10.90 -3.45
N ASN A 113 -5.03 10.39 -4.66
CA ASN A 113 -6.34 10.40 -5.31
C ASN A 113 -7.19 9.13 -5.05
N ILE A 114 -6.68 8.11 -4.36
CA ILE A 114 -7.40 6.84 -4.19
C ILE A 114 -8.04 6.67 -2.79
N THR A 115 -7.86 7.61 -1.87
CA THR A 115 -8.55 7.57 -0.57
C THR A 115 -9.21 8.91 -0.23
N SER A 116 -10.55 8.90 -0.25
CA SER A 116 -11.41 9.90 0.41
C SER A 116 -11.19 9.89 1.94
N PRO A 117 -11.61 10.95 2.66
CA PRO A 117 -10.70 11.87 3.33
C PRO A 117 -10.17 11.38 4.68
N VAL A 118 -8.93 11.78 4.90
CA VAL A 118 -8.20 11.98 6.15
C VAL A 118 -9.15 12.21 7.35
N ARG A 119 -9.11 11.30 8.33
CA ARG A 119 -9.57 11.63 9.69
C ARG A 119 -8.51 12.55 10.28
N HIS A 120 -8.68 13.87 10.12
CA HIS A 120 -7.91 14.82 10.90
C HIS A 120 -8.29 14.63 12.38
N SER A 121 -7.33 14.14 13.16
CA SER A 121 -7.36 14.19 14.62
C SER A 121 -7.33 15.67 15.04
N LEU A 122 -8.50 16.26 15.24
CA LEU A 122 -8.66 17.62 15.75
C LEU A 122 -8.49 17.60 17.28
N ASN A 123 -7.26 17.83 17.74
CA ASN A 123 -7.08 18.48 19.04
C ASN A 123 -6.87 19.97 18.80
N THR A 124 -7.70 20.76 19.51
CA THR A 124 -7.62 22.19 19.84
C THR A 124 -8.45 23.21 19.04
N LEU A 125 -9.41 23.77 19.79
CA LEU A 125 -10.19 25.03 19.66
C LEU A 125 -11.47 25.05 18.78
N PRO A 126 -12.55 25.72 19.26
CA PRO A 126 -13.84 25.73 18.58
C PRO A 126 -13.82 26.79 17.47
N VAL A 127 -13.68 26.36 16.22
CA VAL A 127 -13.96 27.22 15.08
C VAL A 127 -15.48 27.26 14.89
N ALA A 128 -16.08 28.42 15.13
CA ALA A 128 -17.49 28.66 14.87
C ALA A 128 -17.78 28.48 13.37
N ALA A 129 -18.70 27.57 13.04
CA ALA A 129 -19.13 27.33 11.66
C ALA A 129 -19.87 28.58 11.12
N THR A 130 -19.29 29.25 10.14
CA THR A 130 -19.94 30.32 9.38
C THR A 130 -20.69 29.73 8.19
N PRO A 131 -21.87 30.27 7.80
CA PRO A 131 -22.70 29.71 6.72
C PRO A 131 -22.03 29.68 5.33
N ALA A 132 -20.85 30.29 5.18
CA ALA A 132 -20.03 30.25 3.98
C ALA A 132 -19.29 28.91 3.78
N SER A 133 -19.23 28.03 4.80
CA SER A 133 -18.52 26.75 4.71
C SER A 133 -19.42 25.54 4.40
N LEU A 134 -20.60 25.76 3.83
CA LEU A 134 -21.51 24.70 3.39
C LEU A 134 -21.21 24.32 1.94
N ASN A 135 -20.43 23.26 1.74
CA ASN A 135 -20.22 22.67 0.42
C ASN A 135 -21.28 21.58 0.18
N VAL A 136 -22.45 21.96 -0.33
CA VAL A 136 -23.56 21.03 -0.62
C VAL A 136 -23.23 20.26 -1.91
N ARG A 137 -22.81 19.00 -1.77
CA ARG A 137 -22.67 18.07 -2.90
C ARG A 137 -23.96 17.28 -3.05
N TYR A 138 -24.72 17.53 -4.12
CA TYR A 138 -25.88 16.71 -4.48
C TYR A 138 -25.39 15.35 -4.98
N ALA A 139 -25.75 14.27 -4.29
CA ALA A 139 -25.64 12.93 -4.85
C ALA A 139 -26.77 12.74 -5.86
N LEU A 140 -26.43 12.57 -7.14
CA LEU A 140 -27.38 12.19 -8.17
C LEU A 140 -27.74 10.72 -7.92
N THR A 141 -28.80 10.45 -7.17
CA THR A 141 -29.30 9.09 -6.94
C THR A 141 -29.72 8.45 -8.26
N GLU A 142 -29.21 7.25 -8.48
CA GLU A 142 -29.56 6.30 -9.54
C GLU A 142 -31.05 6.25 -9.90
N LYS A 143 -31.31 5.99 -11.18
CA LYS A 143 -32.61 5.57 -11.73
C LYS A 143 -33.27 4.50 -10.85
N PRO A 144 -34.55 4.65 -10.43
CA PRO A 144 -35.33 3.51 -9.99
C PRO A 144 -35.75 2.69 -11.22
N ALA A 145 -35.25 1.45 -11.33
CA ALA A 145 -35.78 0.45 -12.24
C ALA A 145 -37.21 0.08 -11.79
N ALA A 146 -38.23 0.61 -12.48
CA ALA A 146 -39.61 0.22 -12.25
C ALA A 146 -39.86 -1.17 -12.84
N HIS A 147 -39.85 -2.21 -12.00
CA HIS A 147 -40.28 -3.55 -12.39
C HIS A 147 -41.81 -3.62 -12.34
N ILE A 148 -42.48 -3.29 -13.44
CA ILE A 148 -43.94 -3.45 -13.54
C ILE A 148 -44.25 -4.89 -13.97
N ARG A 149 -44.68 -5.71 -13.02
CA ARG A 149 -45.23 -7.05 -13.28
C ARG A 149 -46.65 -6.87 -13.84
N LYS A 150 -46.85 -7.04 -15.15
CA LYS A 150 -48.21 -7.15 -15.72
C LYS A 150 -48.71 -8.59 -15.53
N ARG A 151 -49.72 -8.75 -14.69
CA ARG A 151 -50.62 -9.90 -14.65
C ARG A 151 -51.77 -9.57 -15.59
N ASN A 152 -52.04 -10.44 -16.55
CA ASN A 152 -53.18 -10.33 -17.43
C ASN A 152 -54.16 -11.41 -16.97
N GLU A 153 -55.35 -10.99 -16.54
CA GLU A 153 -56.56 -11.80 -16.54
C GLU A 153 -57.23 -11.66 -17.91
#